data_AF-A0A3N0X7G0-F1
#
_entry.id   AF-A0A3N0X7G0-F1
#
_cell.length_a   1.000
_cell.length_b   1.000
_cell.length_c   1.000
_cell.angle_alpha   90.00
_cell.angle_beta   90.00
_cell.angle_gamma   90.00
#
_symmetry.space_group_name_H-M   'P 1'
#
loop_
_entity.id
_entity.type
_entity.pdbx_description
1 polymer ?
#
loop_
_entity_poly.entity_id
_entity_poly.type
_entity_poly.pdbx_seq_one_letter_code
_entity_poly.pdbx_strand_id
1 'polypeptide(L)'
;MEKSKIKTIYVDENVISIVAYQVVLLTIFGLHFQQQWLLYFVVVDFLIRATGIFMSPLFFVAKKISEFLYLEKKLVFAGPKRFAASLGLLLSLLIAVYYDSQVGIFLGIFLIVLASVESVFRVCVGCYIYNYLVLPLLKKINRPKN
;
A
#
# COMPACT_ATOMS: atom_id res chain seq x y z
N MET A 1 -0.38 17.39 21.93
CA MET A 1 -1.36 16.98 20.89
C MET A 1 -0.85 17.17 19.45
N GLU A 2 0.23 17.93 19.23
CA GLU A 2 0.80 18.21 17.89
C GLU A 2 1.53 17.03 17.22
N LYS A 3 2.29 16.23 17.99
CA LYS A 3 3.00 15.02 17.47
C LYS A 3 2.06 13.95 16.87
N SER A 4 0.78 13.92 17.27
CA SER A 4 -0.21 12.96 16.76
C SER A 4 -0.72 13.32 15.36
N LYS A 5 -0.86 14.62 15.06
CA LYS A 5 -1.29 15.12 13.73
C LYS A 5 -0.21 14.97 12.67
N ILE A 6 1.07 15.06 13.03
CA ILE A 6 2.19 14.92 12.09
C ILE A 6 2.33 13.46 11.61
N LYS A 7 2.11 12.49 12.51
CA LYS A 7 2.22 11.06 12.22
C LYS A 7 1.15 10.55 11.24
N THR A 8 0.04 11.27 11.09
CA THR A 8 -1.04 10.94 10.14
C THR A 8 -0.78 11.50 8.73
N ILE A 9 0.10 12.49 8.60
CA ILE A 9 0.42 13.17 7.34
C ILE A 9 1.70 12.61 6.69
N TYR A 10 2.64 12.12 7.50
CA TYR A 10 3.91 11.58 7.01
C TYR A 10 4.15 10.16 7.51
N VAL A 11 4.64 9.32 6.61
CA VAL A 11 4.95 7.91 6.84
C VAL A 11 6.37 7.61 6.37
N ASP A 12 7.01 6.65 7.01
CA ASP A 12 8.37 6.22 6.70
C ASP A 12 8.44 5.44 5.39
N GLU A 13 9.29 5.85 4.44
CA GLU A 13 9.43 5.10 3.19
C GLU A 13 10.06 3.72 3.40
N ASN A 14 10.93 3.58 4.41
CA ASN A 14 11.57 2.30 4.72
C ASN A 14 10.55 1.29 5.20
N VAL A 15 9.73 1.72 6.15
CA VAL A 15 8.65 0.90 6.71
C VAL A 15 7.68 0.50 5.60
N ILE A 16 7.32 1.44 4.71
CA ILE A 16 6.44 1.13 3.57
C ILE A 16 7.08 0.10 2.62
N SER A 17 8.37 0.23 2.32
CA SER A 17 9.08 -0.70 1.43
C SER A 17 9.14 -2.11 2.01
N ILE A 18 9.36 -2.23 3.32
CA ILE A 18 9.32 -3.51 4.04
C ILE A 18 7.89 -4.10 4.01
N VAL A 19 6.86 -3.29 4.22
CA VAL A 19 5.47 -3.74 4.09
C VAL A 19 5.17 -4.20 2.66
N ALA A 20 5.65 -3.48 1.64
CA ALA A 20 5.47 -3.87 0.25
C ALA A 20 6.11 -5.24 -0.04
N TYR A 21 7.30 -5.50 0.50
CA TYR A 21 7.95 -6.81 0.42
C TYR A 21 7.13 -7.91 1.11
N GLN A 22 6.58 -7.66 2.29
CA GLN A 22 5.70 -8.61 2.99
C GLN A 22 4.45 -8.94 2.17
N VAL A 23 3.85 -7.92 1.53
CA VAL A 23 2.67 -8.11 0.66
C VAL A 23 3.02 -8.97 -0.56
N VAL A 24 4.19 -8.75 -1.18
CA VAL A 24 4.67 -9.58 -2.30
C VAL A 24 4.75 -11.04 -1.87
N LEU A 25 5.41 -11.32 -0.75
CA LEU A 25 5.53 -12.67 -0.22
C LEU A 25 4.15 -13.28 0.06
N LEU A 26 3.29 -12.60 0.82
CA LEU A 26 1.95 -13.10 1.14
C LEU A 26 1.10 -13.38 -0.10
N THR A 27 1.21 -12.53 -1.13
CA THR A 27 0.47 -12.71 -2.38
C THR A 27 1.00 -13.92 -3.17
N ILE A 28 2.33 -14.09 -3.26
CA ILE A 28 2.94 -15.27 -3.90
C ILE A 28 2.53 -16.55 -3.17
N PHE A 29 2.64 -16.58 -1.84
CA PHE A 29 2.22 -17.73 -1.03
C PHE A 29 0.71 -17.99 -1.17
N GLY A 30 -0.12 -16.94 -1.15
CA GLY A 30 -1.57 -17.07 -1.31
C GLY A 30 -1.97 -17.69 -2.66
N LEU A 31 -1.35 -17.24 -3.76
CA LEU A 31 -1.60 -17.80 -5.09
C LEU A 31 -1.03 -19.22 -5.24
N HIS A 32 0.19 -19.47 -4.77
CA HIS A 32 0.85 -20.75 -4.95
C HIS A 32 0.15 -21.89 -4.17
N PHE A 33 -0.26 -21.61 -2.94
CA PHE A 33 -0.97 -22.59 -2.10
C PHE A 33 -2.49 -22.56 -2.32
N GLN A 34 -3.02 -21.67 -3.16
CA GLN A 34 -4.46 -21.46 -3.38
C GLN A 34 -5.25 -21.27 -2.06
N GLN A 35 -4.60 -20.63 -1.08
CA GLN A 35 -5.15 -20.47 0.26
C GLN A 35 -5.92 -19.15 0.36
N GLN A 36 -7.25 -19.25 0.29
CA GLN A 36 -8.16 -18.10 0.36
C GLN A 36 -7.95 -17.25 1.63
N TRP A 37 -7.58 -17.89 2.75
CA TRP A 37 -7.30 -17.23 4.03
C TRP A 37 -6.17 -16.20 3.94
N LEU A 38 -5.10 -16.50 3.20
CA LEU A 38 -3.98 -15.58 2.99
C LEU A 38 -4.41 -14.36 2.17
N LEU A 39 -5.24 -14.57 1.14
CA LEU A 39 -5.78 -13.48 0.33
C LEU A 39 -6.68 -12.55 1.16
N TYR A 40 -7.55 -13.11 2.01
CA TYR A 40 -8.35 -12.30 2.94
C TYR A 40 -7.48 -11.49 3.90
N PHE A 41 -6.38 -12.05 4.39
CA PHE A 41 -5.45 -11.31 5.25
C PHE A 41 -4.82 -10.11 4.52
N VAL A 42 -4.42 -10.28 3.25
CA VAL A 42 -3.91 -9.18 2.41
C VAL A 42 -4.99 -8.12 2.18
N VAL A 43 -6.25 -8.51 1.94
CA VAL A 43 -7.40 -7.60 1.80
C VAL A 43 -7.59 -6.77 3.07
N VAL A 44 -7.61 -7.42 4.24
CA VAL A 44 -7.79 -6.73 5.53
C VAL A 44 -6.64 -5.76 5.79
N ASP A 45 -5.40 -6.12 5.48
CA ASP A 45 -4.25 -5.23 5.62
C ASP A 45 -4.36 -4.00 4.71
N PHE A 46 -4.75 -4.18 3.44
CA PHE A 46 -5.02 -3.06 2.54
C PHE A 46 -6.19 -2.20 3.00
N LEU A 47 -7.24 -2.80 3.57
CA LEU A 47 -8.40 -2.10 4.11
C LEU A 47 -7.99 -1.18 5.27
N ILE A 48 -7.22 -1.71 6.23
CA ILE A 48 -6.69 -0.94 7.36
C ILE A 48 -5.84 0.22 6.83
N ARG A 49 -4.94 -0.02 5.86
CA ARG A 49 -4.10 1.02 5.26
C ARG A 49 -4.90 2.07 4.47
N ALA A 50 -5.97 1.67 3.79
CA ALA A 50 -6.85 2.58 3.04
C ALA A 50 -7.61 3.54 3.96
N THR A 51 -8.04 3.08 5.15
CA THR A 51 -8.71 3.94 6.15
C THR A 51 -7.77 4.96 6.82
N GLY A 52 -6.46 4.91 6.55
CA GLY A 52 -5.49 5.83 7.12
C GLY A 52 -5.06 5.51 8.54
N ILE A 53 -5.49 4.36 9.08
CA ILE A 53 -4.98 3.81 10.33
C ILE A 53 -3.69 3.05 9.97
N PHE A 54 -2.54 3.72 10.14
CA PHE A 54 -1.21 3.07 10.05
C PHE A 54 -0.91 2.23 11.30
N MET A 55 -1.87 1.40 11.69
CA MET A 55 -1.79 0.45 12.79
C MET A 55 -2.12 -0.95 12.28
N SER A 56 -1.71 -1.26 11.05
CA SER A 56 -1.75 -2.64 10.56
C SER A 56 -0.64 -3.47 11.22
N PRO A 57 -0.88 -4.77 11.48
CA PRO A 57 0.11 -5.65 12.10
C PRO A 57 1.42 -5.69 11.29
N LEU A 58 1.34 -5.63 9.96
CA LEU A 58 2.51 -5.55 9.07
C LEU A 58 3.30 -4.25 9.28
N PHE A 59 2.61 -3.12 9.45
CA PHE A 59 3.27 -1.84 9.70
C PHE A 59 4.03 -1.83 11.04
N PHE A 60 3.49 -2.49 12.06
CA PHE A 60 4.19 -2.63 13.34
C PHE A 60 5.46 -3.48 13.21
N VAL A 61 5.37 -4.62 12.52
CA VAL A 61 6.53 -5.48 12.24
C VAL A 61 7.57 -4.72 11.41
N ALA A 62 7.16 -4.05 10.35
CA ALA A 62 8.05 -3.27 9.49
C ALA A 62 8.70 -2.09 10.24
N LYS A 63 7.98 -1.42 11.13
CA LYS A 63 8.53 -0.38 12.00
C LYS A 63 9.61 -0.93 12.91
N LYS A 64 9.36 -2.07 13.55
CA LYS A 64 10.32 -2.73 14.43
C LYS A 64 11.56 -3.20 13.68
N ILE A 65 11.40 -3.72 12.46
CA ILE A 65 12.52 -4.08 11.57
C ILE A 65 13.32 -2.83 11.17
N SER A 66 12.66 -1.74 10.77
CA SER A 66 13.34 -0.50 10.40
C SER A 66 14.09 0.13 11.56
N GLU A 67 13.55 0.07 12.78
CA GLU A 67 14.22 0.51 14.01
C GLU A 67 15.42 -0.38 14.34
N PHE A 68 15.34 -1.69 14.03
CA PHE A 68 16.42 -2.64 14.25
C PHE A 68 17.59 -2.47 13.27
N LEU A 69 17.31 -2.17 11.99
CA LEU A 69 18.36 -1.95 10.98
C LEU A 69 18.93 -0.52 10.97
N TYR A 70 18.53 0.37 11.89
CA TYR A 70 18.98 1.77 11.96
C TYR A 70 18.88 2.54 10.63
N LEU A 71 17.85 2.27 9.81
CA LEU A 71 17.73 2.97 8.52
C LEU A 71 17.40 4.44 8.75
N GLU A 72 18.02 5.30 7.93
CA GLU A 72 17.73 6.73 7.94
C GLU A 72 16.27 7.00 7.59
N LYS A 73 15.63 7.78 8.46
CA LYS A 73 14.19 8.00 8.46
C LYS A 73 13.79 8.99 7.36
N LYS A 74 13.35 8.50 6.21
CA LYS A 74 12.89 9.37 5.12
C LYS A 74 11.36 9.40 5.05
N LEU A 75 10.82 10.60 5.27
CA LEU A 75 9.40 10.85 5.44
C LEU A 75 8.74 11.16 4.09
N VAL A 76 7.63 10.48 3.79
CA VAL A 76 6.83 10.66 2.58
C VAL A 76 5.38 10.96 2.96
N PHE A 77 4.70 11.77 2.14
CA PHE A 77 3.30 12.12 2.35
C PHE A 77 2.39 10.88 2.34
N ALA A 78 1.57 10.75 3.38
CA ALA A 78 0.64 9.65 3.57
C ALA A 78 -0.59 9.71 2.64
N GLY A 79 -0.97 10.88 2.14
CA GLY A 79 -2.12 11.08 1.25
C GLY A 79 -2.10 10.19 0.00
N PRO A 80 -1.12 10.32 -0.91
CA PRO A 80 -1.03 9.50 -2.12
C PRO A 80 -0.86 8.00 -1.80
N LYS A 81 -0.26 7.66 -0.65
CA LYS A 81 -0.11 6.28 -0.19
C LYS A 81 -1.45 5.65 0.24
N ARG A 82 -2.36 6.42 0.85
CA ARG A 82 -3.72 5.94 1.14
C ARG A 82 -4.48 5.63 -0.14
N PHE A 83 -4.35 6.48 -1.16
CA PHE A 83 -4.94 6.21 -2.48
C PHE A 83 -4.38 4.93 -3.11
N ALA A 84 -3.06 4.74 -3.07
CA ALA A 84 -2.44 3.51 -3.52
C ALA A 84 -2.94 2.27 -2.75
N ALA A 85 -3.14 2.40 -1.43
CA ALA A 85 -3.72 1.33 -0.61
C ALA A 85 -5.17 1.02 -0.99
N SER A 86 -5.99 2.02 -1.32
CA SER A 86 -7.37 1.80 -1.81
C SER A 86 -7.39 1.06 -3.15
N LEU A 87 -6.47 1.36 -4.07
CA LEU A 87 -6.33 0.61 -5.32
C LEU A 87 -5.89 -0.84 -5.05
N GLY A 88 -4.92 -1.03 -4.16
CA GLY A 88 -4.48 -2.36 -3.72
C GLY A 88 -5.59 -3.17 -3.05
N LEU A 89 -6.47 -2.51 -2.28
CA LEU A 89 -7.67 -3.12 -1.69
C LEU A 89 -8.61 -3.64 -2.78
N LEU A 90 -8.92 -2.81 -3.79
CA LEU A 90 -9.80 -3.23 -4.88
C LEU A 90 -9.21 -4.42 -5.66
N LEU A 91 -7.90 -4.37 -5.98
CA LEU A 91 -7.22 -5.47 -6.66
C LEU A 91 -7.22 -6.75 -5.80
N SER A 92 -6.84 -6.65 -4.52
CA SER A 92 -6.80 -7.81 -3.63
C SER A 92 -8.19 -8.42 -3.39
N LEU A 93 -9.25 -7.59 -3.34
CA LEU A 93 -10.62 -8.07 -3.27
C LEU A 93 -11.00 -8.84 -4.54
N LEU A 94 -10.68 -8.30 -5.72
CA LEU A 94 -10.90 -8.99 -7.00
C LEU A 94 -10.13 -10.31 -7.05
N ILE A 95 -8.87 -10.33 -6.60
CA ILE A 95 -8.07 -11.56 -6.53
C ILE A 95 -8.73 -12.58 -5.60
N ALA A 96 -9.23 -12.16 -4.43
CA ALA A 96 -9.88 -13.04 -3.48
C ALA A 96 -11.21 -13.63 -4.00
N VAL A 97 -11.96 -12.87 -4.81
CA VAL A 97 -13.21 -13.34 -5.44
C VAL A 97 -12.92 -14.27 -6.61
N TYR A 98 -11.92 -13.94 -7.43
CA TYR A 98 -11.60 -14.63 -8.68
C TYR A 98 -10.40 -15.57 -8.56
N TYR A 99 -10.09 -16.07 -7.35
CA TYR A 99 -8.84 -16.76 -7.03
C TYR A 99 -8.56 -18.01 -7.88
N ASP A 100 -9.61 -18.75 -8.25
CA ASP A 100 -9.53 -19.97 -9.06
C ASP A 100 -9.55 -19.70 -10.59
N SER A 101 -9.77 -18.45 -11.00
CA SER A 101 -9.81 -18.08 -12.41
C SER A 101 -8.46 -17.55 -12.90
N GLN A 102 -8.22 -17.65 -14.22
CA GLN A 102 -7.03 -17.03 -14.82
C GLN A 102 -6.95 -15.52 -14.54
N VAL A 103 -8.11 -14.84 -14.44
CA VAL A 103 -8.18 -13.41 -14.14
C VAL A 103 -7.58 -13.10 -12.75
N GLY A 104 -7.87 -13.93 -11.74
CA GLY A 104 -7.29 -13.76 -10.40
C GLY A 104 -5.78 -13.92 -10.38
N ILE A 105 -5.25 -14.88 -11.14
CA ILE A 105 -3.81 -15.10 -11.31
C ILE A 105 -3.15 -13.89 -11.97
N PHE A 106 -3.72 -13.40 -13.08
CA PHE A 106 -3.21 -12.20 -13.78
C PHE A 106 -3.21 -10.98 -12.86
N LEU A 107 -4.28 -10.75 -12.11
CA LEU A 107 -4.37 -9.64 -11.15
C LEU A 107 -3.35 -9.79 -10.01
N GLY A 108 -3.15 -11.01 -9.50
CA GLY A 108 -2.16 -11.31 -8.46
C GLY A 108 -0.73 -11.04 -8.94
N ILE A 109 -0.36 -11.51 -10.13
CA ILE A 109 0.93 -11.21 -10.76
C ILE A 109 1.11 -9.71 -10.94
N PHE A 110 0.09 -9.02 -11.44
CA PHE A 110 0.13 -7.57 -11.60
C PHE A 110 0.35 -6.84 -10.27
N LEU A 111 -0.34 -7.25 -9.20
CA LEU A 111 -0.14 -6.71 -7.86
C LEU A 111 1.29 -6.98 -7.35
N ILE A 112 1.81 -8.19 -7.56
CA ILE A 112 3.18 -8.58 -7.19
C ILE A 112 4.20 -7.68 -7.90
N VAL A 113 4.05 -7.44 -9.20
CA VAL A 113 4.96 -6.57 -9.96
C VAL A 113 4.94 -5.15 -9.41
N LEU A 114 3.75 -4.58 -9.19
CA LEU A 114 3.62 -3.22 -8.64
C LEU A 114 4.24 -3.11 -7.23
N ALA A 115 3.96 -4.09 -6.36
CA ALA A 115 4.48 -4.11 -5.00
C ALA A 115 6.00 -4.37 -4.97
N SER A 116 6.53 -5.16 -5.90
CA SER A 116 7.97 -5.42 -6.06
C SER A 116 8.70 -4.14 -6.45
N VAL A 117 8.18 -3.39 -7.42
CA VAL A 117 8.72 -2.09 -7.82
C VAL A 117 8.74 -1.11 -6.64
N GLU A 118 7.68 -1.10 -5.84
CA GLU A 118 7.63 -0.27 -4.63
C GLU A 118 8.66 -0.71 -3.58
N SER A 119 8.88 -2.02 -3.41
CA SER A 119 9.84 -2.54 -2.43
C SER A 119 11.31 -2.31 -2.82
N VAL A 120 11.66 -2.44 -4.10
CA VAL A 120 13.04 -2.37 -4.61
C VAL A 120 13.43 -0.93 -4.95
N PHE A 121 12.59 -0.24 -5.72
CA PHE A 121 12.90 1.10 -6.22
C PHE A 121 12.33 2.21 -5.34
N ARG A 122 11.56 1.89 -4.30
CA ARG A 122 10.81 2.85 -3.48
C ARG A 122 9.86 3.73 -4.30
N VAL A 123 9.50 3.28 -5.50
CA VAL A 123 8.64 3.98 -6.45
C VAL A 123 7.24 3.38 -6.41
N CYS A 124 6.28 4.20 -5.98
CA CYS A 124 4.87 3.80 -5.93
C CYS A 124 4.13 4.28 -7.17
N VAL A 125 3.79 3.37 -8.08
CA VAL A 125 3.00 3.67 -9.29
C VAL A 125 1.67 4.34 -8.94
N GLY A 126 0.98 3.89 -7.89
CA GLY A 126 -0.26 4.51 -7.40
C GLY A 126 -0.07 5.96 -6.95
N CYS A 127 1.09 6.30 -6.36
CA CYS A 127 1.41 7.68 -6.00
C CYS A 127 1.67 8.55 -7.25
N TYR A 128 2.29 8.01 -8.30
CA TYR A 128 2.47 8.72 -9.57
C TYR A 128 1.12 9.04 -10.22
N ILE A 129 0.21 8.06 -10.26
CA ILE A 129 -1.16 8.24 -10.77
C ILE A 129 -1.89 9.33 -9.96
N TYR A 130 -1.79 9.29 -8.63
CA TYR A 130 -2.39 10.32 -7.77
C TYR A 130 -1.82 11.72 -8.07
N ASN A 131 -0.49 11.83 -8.24
CA ASN A 131 0.17 13.10 -8.52
C ASN A 131 -0.23 13.67 -9.88
N TYR A 132 -0.35 12.81 -10.91
CA TYR A 132 -0.69 13.26 -12.25
C TYR A 132 -2.18 13.51 -12.47
N LEU A 133 -3.09 12.76 -11.81
CA LEU A 133 -4.54 12.90 -12.01
C LEU A 133 -5.22 13.66 -10.87
N VAL A 134 -5.05 13.20 -9.62
CA VAL A 134 -5.87 13.67 -8.50
C VAL A 134 -5.42 15.06 -8.02
N LEU A 135 -4.11 15.30 -7.96
CA LEU A 135 -3.53 16.58 -7.57
C LEU A 135 -3.98 17.76 -8.46
N PRO A 136 -3.91 17.69 -9.80
CA PRO A 136 -4.40 18.77 -10.66
C PRO A 136 -5.92 18.95 -10.60
N LEU A 137 -6.69 17.86 -10.44
CA LEU A 137 -8.14 17.95 -10.25
C LEU A 137 -8.50 18.64 -8.94
N LEU A 138 -7.85 18.28 -7.83
CA LEU A 138 -8.03 18.95 -6.54
C LEU A 138 -7.64 20.43 -6.62
N LYS A 139 -6.56 20.76 -7.33
CA LYS A 139 -6.14 22.15 -7.58
C LYS A 139 -7.18 22.93 -8.39
N LYS A 140 -7.85 22.28 -9.35
CA LYS A 140 -8.92 22.88 -10.16
C LYS A 140 -10.21 23.07 -9.35
N ILE A 141 -10.55 22.14 -8.47
CA ILE A 141 -11.76 22.21 -7.62
C ILE A 141 -11.59 23.25 -6.50
N ASN A 142 -10.42 23.30 -5.86
CA ASN A 142 -10.11 24.28 -4.80
C ASN A 142 -9.65 25.63 -5.35
N ARG A 143 -9.73 25.88 -6.66
CA ARG A 143 -9.50 27.23 -7.18
C ARG A 143 -10.60 28.13 -6.59
N PRO A 144 -10.26 29.20 -5.85
CA PRO A 144 -11.26 30.17 -5.45
C PRO A 144 -11.88 30.74 -6.73
N LYS A 145 -13.22 30.67 -6.79
CA LYS A 145 -14.00 31.26 -7.87
C LYS A 145 -13.95 32.77 -7.63
N ASN A 146 -12.98 33.44 -8.24
CA ASN A 146 -12.97 34.90 -8.36
C ASN A 146 -13.80 35.28 -9.57
#